data_AF-A0A9D9MFB8-F1
#
_entry.id   AF-A0A9D9MFB8-F1
#
_cell.length_a   1.000
_cell.length_b   1.000
_cell.length_c   1.000
_cell.angle_alpha   90.00
_cell.angle_beta   90.00
_cell.angle_gamma   90.00
#
_symmetry.space_group_name_H-M   'P 1'
#
loop_
_entity.id
_entity.type
_entity.pdbx_description
1 polymer ?
#
loop_
_entity_poly.entity_id
_entity_poly.type
_entity_poly.pdbx_seq_one_letter_code
_entity_poly.pdbx_strand_id
1 'polypeptide(L)' 'TAVITLSTAHPGKFLEVVEEATGARPALPPNLERLLKLEKHSVVVENTAEALKEYLKKTF' A
#
# COMPACT_ATOMS: atom_id res chain seq x y z
N THR A 1 13.33 3.49 33.48
CA THR A 1 13.41 2.81 32.17
C THR A 1 12.69 3.64 31.13
N ALA A 2 13.26 3.81 29.93
CA ALA A 2 12.63 4.55 28.84
C ALA A 2 11.85 3.60 27.90
N VAL A 3 10.75 4.09 27.32
CA VAL A 3 9.98 3.38 26.28
C VAL A 3 10.42 3.92 24.92
N ILE A 4 10.65 3.01 23.96
CA ILE A 4 10.96 3.34 22.57
C ILE A 4 9.86 2.75 21.69
N THR A 5 9.23 3.59 20.87
CA THR A 5 8.21 3.19 19.91
C THR A 5 8.73 3.37 18.48
N LEU A 6 8.57 2.34 17.65
CA LEU A 6 9.00 2.36 16.25
C LEU A 6 7.84 2.79 15.34
N SER A 7 8.05 3.85 14.56
CA SER A 7 7.13 4.26 13.49
C SER A 7 7.35 3.37 12.26
N THR A 8 6.66 2.23 12.19
CA THR A 8 6.85 1.21 11.15
C THR A 8 6.37 1.62 9.75
N ALA A 9 5.57 2.69 9.67
CA ALA A 9 5.03 3.21 8.42
C ALA A 9 4.83 4.73 8.47
N HIS A 10 4.86 5.36 7.29
CA HIS A 10 4.48 6.77 7.11
C HIS A 10 2.94 6.90 7.08
N PRO A 11 2.34 7.94 7.69
CA PRO A 11 0.88 8.15 7.74
C PRO A 11 0.20 8.16 6.37
N GLY A 12 0.88 8.66 5.33
CA GLY A 12 0.41 8.66 3.94
C GLY A 12 0.08 7.28 3.35
N LYS A 13 0.47 6.17 4.00
CA LYS A 13 0.02 4.81 3.63
C LYS A 13 -1.43 4.53 4.04
N PHE A 14 -1.98 5.31 4.97
CA PHE A 14 -3.28 5.12 5.61
C PHE A 14 -4.07 6.43 5.64
N LEU A 15 -4.13 7.14 4.51
CA LEU A 15 -4.68 8.51 4.42
C LEU A 15 -6.05 8.66 5.09
N GLU A 16 -7.00 7.80 4.72
CA GLU A 16 -8.38 7.85 5.21
C GLU A 16 -8.44 7.68 6.73
N VAL A 17 -7.77 6.65 7.25
CA VAL A 17 -7.73 6.35 8.69
C VAL A 17 -7.08 7.48 9.49
N VAL A 18 -6.00 8.07 8.96
CA VAL A 18 -5.30 9.17 9.63
C VAL A 18 -6.15 10.44 9.61
N GLU A 19 -6.79 10.75 8.50
CA GLU A 19 -7.68 11.92 8.36
C GLU A 19 -8.90 11.80 9.27
N GLU A 20 -9.53 10.63 9.33
CA GLU A 20 -10.65 10.35 10.23
C GLU A 20 -10.24 10.49 11.71
N ALA A 21 -9.12 9.89 12.11
CA ALA A 21 -8.69 9.86 13.50
C ALA A 21 -8.14 11.21 14.01
N THR A 22 -7.58 12.03 13.13
CA THR A 22 -6.87 13.26 13.52
C THR A 22 -7.55 14.54 13.05
N GLY A 23 -8.54 14.45 12.15
CA GLY A 23 -9.15 15.60 11.47
C GLY A 23 -8.21 16.31 10.48
N ALA A 24 -7.01 15.77 10.26
CA ALA A 24 -6.00 16.37 9.39
C ALA A 24 -5.50 15.37 8.36
N ARG A 25 -5.52 15.77 7.09
CA ARG A 25 -4.95 14.96 6.01
C ARG A 25 -3.43 15.10 6.02
N PRO A 26 -2.67 14.00 6.16
CA PRO A 26 -1.21 14.11 6.27
C PRO A 26 -0.60 14.47 4.91
N ALA A 27 0.46 15.28 4.94
CA ALA A 27 1.22 15.63 3.75
C ALA A 27 1.85 14.37 3.13
N LEU A 28 1.77 14.24 1.82
CA LEU A 28 2.35 13.12 1.09
C LEU A 28 3.77 13.47 0.62
N PRO A 29 4.74 12.53 0.75
CA PRO A 29 6.01 12.66 0.06
C PRO A 29 5.79 12.75 -1.46
N PRO A 30 6.57 13.54 -2.21
CA PRO A 30 6.37 13.75 -3.65
C PRO A 30 6.28 12.44 -4.45
N ASN A 31 7.08 11.44 -4.08
CA ASN A 31 7.07 10.13 -4.72
C ASN A 31 5.73 9.41 -4.51
N LEU A 32 5.18 9.45 -3.30
CA LEU A 32 3.92 8.78 -2.98
C LEU A 32 2.74 9.50 -3.65
N GLU A 33 2.75 10.84 -3.64
CA GLU A 33 1.74 11.64 -4.33
C GLU A 33 1.70 11.35 -5.83
N ARG A 34 2.87 11.24 -6.47
CA ARG A 34 2.97 10.87 -7.89
C ARG A 34 2.42 9.47 -8.15
N LEU A 35 2.79 8.48 -7.34
CA LEU A 35 2.38 7.07 -7.54
C LEU A 35 0.88 6.87 -7.38
N LEU A 36 0.23 7.58 -6.45
CA LEU A 36 -1.23 7.46 -6.23
C LEU A 36 -2.08 7.94 -7.42
N LYS A 37 -1.51 8.75 -8.30
CA LYS A 37 -2.17 9.26 -9.52
C LYS A 37 -1.99 8.36 -10.74
N LEU A 38 -1.13 7.33 -10.65
CA LEU A 38 -0.89 6.41 -11.76
C LEU A 38 -2.01 5.37 -11.87
N GLU A 39 -2.23 4.87 -13.09
CA GLU A 39 -3.12 3.75 -13.32
C GLU A 39 -2.62 2.51 -12.59
N LYS A 40 -3.54 1.80 -11.91
CA LYS A 40 -3.22 0.56 -11.23
C LYS A 40 -3.21 -0.58 -12.24
N HIS A 41 -2.08 -1.26 -12.37
CA HIS A 41 -1.98 -2.49 -13.14
C HIS A 41 -1.81 -3.68 -12.19
N SER A 42 -2.82 -4.54 -12.16
CA SER A 42 -2.81 -5.80 -11.42
C SER A 42 -3.62 -6.85 -12.19
N VAL A 43 -3.17 -8.10 -12.15
CA VAL A 43 -3.92 -9.22 -12.70
C VAL A 43 -4.62 -9.94 -11.55
N VAL A 44 -5.93 -10.14 -11.69
CA VAL A 44 -6.70 -10.94 -10.74
C VAL A 44 -6.40 -12.41 -11.00
N VAL A 45 -6.09 -13.15 -9.93
CA VAL A 45 -5.80 -14.59 -9.98
C VAL A 45 -6.70 -15.28 -8.96
N GLU A 46 -7.20 -16.46 -9.30
CA GLU A 46 -7.95 -17.30 -8.38
C GLU A 46 -7.11 -17.65 -7.14
N ASN A 47 -7.78 -17.81 -5.99
CA ASN A 47 -7.13 -18.13 -4.72
C ASN A 47 -6.73 -19.61 -4.62
N THR A 48 -5.96 -20.10 -5.59
CA THR A 48 -5.42 -21.46 -5.64
C THR A 48 -3.95 -21.43 -6.04
N ALA A 49 -3.18 -22.39 -5.53
CA ALA A 49 -1.77 -22.50 -5.86
C ALA A 49 -1.58 -22.81 -7.35
N GLU A 50 -2.50 -23.58 -7.92
CA GLU A 50 -2.54 -23.98 -9.32
C GLU A 50 -2.72 -22.78 -10.24
N ALA A 51 -3.70 -21.91 -9.96
CA ALA A 51 -3.96 -20.72 -10.78
C ALA A 51 -2.77 -19.75 -10.77
N LEU A 52 -2.16 -19.52 -9.60
CA LEU A 52 -0.95 -18.70 -9.51
C LEU A 52 0.22 -19.32 -10.28
N LYS A 53 0.44 -20.63 -10.14
CA LYS A 53 1.52 -21.34 -10.85
C LYS A 53 1.36 -21.26 -12.37
N GLU A 54 0.14 -21.44 -12.87
CA GLU A 54 -0.16 -21.33 -14.30
C GLU A 54 0.06 -19.91 -14.82
N TYR A 55 -0.42 -18.90 -14.08
CA TYR A 55 -0.19 -17.50 -14.44
C TYR A 55 1.31 -17.17 -14.54
N LEU A 56 2.10 -17.58 -13.54
CA LEU A 56 3.53 -17.31 -13.51
C LEU A 56 4.25 -17.95 -14.71
N LYS A 57 3.99 -19.23 -14.99
CA LYS A 57 4.61 -19.96 -16.11
C LYS A 57 4.25 -19.41 -17.50
N LYS A 58 3.07 -18.80 -17.64
CA LYS A 58 2.60 -18.24 -18.91
C LYS A 58 3.14 -16.82 -19.13
N THR A 59 3.43 -16.09 -18.05
CA THR A 59 3.75 -14.66 -18.09
C THR A 59 5.25 -14.39 -18.07
N PHE A 60 6.03 -15.22 -17.38
CA PHE A 60 7.47 -15.07 -17.15
C PHE A 60 8.23 -16.32 -17.61
#